data_AF-A0A353E3P3-F1
#
_entry.id   AF-A0A353E3P3-F1
#
_cell.length_a   1.000
_cell.length_b   1.000
_cell.length_c   1.000
_cell.angle_alpha   90.00
_cell.angle_beta   90.00
_cell.angle_gamma   90.00
#
_symmetry.space_group_name_H-M   'P 1'
#
loop_
_entity.id
_entity.type
_entity.pdbx_description
1 polymer ?
#
loop_
_entity_poly.entity_id
_entity_poly.type
_entity_poly.pdbx_seq_one_letter_code
_entity_poly.pdbx_strand_id
1 'polypeptide(L)'
;MWYIVKTELYKERETISDLLKIDGIEDIYFPRIRQEMPENGSRQEGAVCFRPVISGVLFVYAKSGVLLADHLDARGYFLKGKERALGEPHLFPMDYTPKTLATMLRQASISDEEMYRYKVCVEQCAAHTDDIQIVGKNYADLLEENDLLMITEGPFRGFTGVIKQVKSHGVKDRCFFFSLGSFCVRLSAIRRYGVIVVKESAKGNKAQLPNTWRYVDFLVGKLQAAYFADTAPAALRHILAYYNKVESIEECQALLLREAKSLPTEQESREVALMAVWLQQLGDEELAALKSLRRFFHSEDNSVVTALPDAIPDMSLRPFLTPSPGVALLKGKNYVLFPHQDFTELIFRVNLKEEFRRAENYPSIDVTDKQEGRYTEDGKLKGKMRKARPFHLSDKEYIYYVHVGLWDKEDGSGVVAMVNWGGFLHRYMQLTDEERTAFLQNLQAKGYDETYRLLTEGDVLDVNAMQSGFTCLLPNIDLSTIMARYDRAVKLREITPPYRCCAHLCQYPS
;
A
#
# COMPACT_ATOMS: atom_id res chain seq x y z
N MET A 1 -2.06 24.98 17.25
CA MET A 1 -2.51 24.28 16.03
C MET A 1 -2.27 25.18 14.84
N TRP A 2 -1.90 24.62 13.69
CA TRP A 2 -1.69 25.40 12.46
C TRP A 2 -2.99 25.52 11.67
N TYR A 3 -3.18 26.67 11.01
CA TYR A 3 -4.33 26.96 10.16
C TYR A 3 -3.88 27.57 8.84
N ILE A 4 -4.58 27.24 7.76
CA ILE A 4 -4.33 27.81 6.44
C ILE A 4 -5.24 29.01 6.23
N VAL A 5 -4.61 30.14 5.96
CA VAL A 5 -5.26 31.43 5.81
C VAL A 5 -4.98 31.97 4.42
N LYS A 6 -6.04 32.34 3.71
CA LYS A 6 -5.94 33.02 2.41
C LYS A 6 -6.07 34.51 2.61
N THR A 7 -5.26 35.27 1.89
CA THR A 7 -5.23 36.73 1.90
C THR A 7 -5.22 37.27 0.47
N GLU A 8 -5.48 38.57 0.32
CA GLU A 8 -5.28 39.28 -0.93
C GLU A 8 -3.84 39.15 -1.43
N LEU A 9 -3.69 38.88 -2.73
CA LEU A 9 -2.38 38.73 -3.36
C LEU A 9 -1.54 39.99 -3.15
N TYR A 10 -0.27 39.81 -2.80
CA TYR A 10 0.72 40.87 -2.58
C TYR A 10 0.53 41.72 -1.31
N LYS A 11 -0.48 41.42 -0.48
CA LYS A 11 -0.68 42.07 0.83
C LYS A 11 -0.21 41.23 2.02
N GLU A 12 0.44 40.09 1.77
CA GLU A 12 0.77 39.09 2.79
C GLU A 12 1.59 39.67 3.94
N ARG A 13 2.54 40.57 3.66
CA ARG A 13 3.39 41.20 4.69
C ARG A 13 2.60 42.09 5.64
N GLU A 14 1.69 42.89 5.11
CA GLU A 14 0.89 43.81 5.90
C GLU A 14 -0.13 43.01 6.74
N THR A 15 -0.71 41.97 6.13
CA THR A 15 -1.58 41.00 6.80
C THR A 15 -0.87 40.29 7.94
N ILE A 16 0.38 39.84 7.78
CA ILE A 16 1.17 39.21 8.86
C ILE A 16 1.30 40.15 10.06
N SER A 17 1.64 41.43 9.82
CA SER A 17 1.78 42.41 10.91
C SER A 17 0.49 42.63 11.69
N ASP A 18 -0.66 42.56 11.01
CA ASP A 18 -1.96 42.72 11.65
C ASP A 18 -2.42 41.45 12.38
N LEU A 19 -2.18 40.27 11.80
CA LEU A 19 -2.56 39.00 12.43
C LEU A 19 -1.75 38.73 13.70
N LEU A 20 -0.46 39.06 13.75
CA LEU A 20 0.37 38.87 14.95
C LEU A 20 -0.07 39.71 16.16
N LYS A 21 -0.91 40.73 15.97
CA LYS A 21 -1.48 41.55 17.04
C LYS A 21 -2.74 40.94 17.67
N ILE A 22 -3.29 39.88 17.07
CA ILE A 22 -4.49 39.20 17.57
C ILE A 22 -4.09 38.26 18.70
N ASP A 23 -4.77 38.38 19.85
CA ASP A 23 -4.52 37.48 20.97
C ASP A 23 -4.86 36.03 20.59
N GLY A 24 -4.01 35.10 21.00
CA GLY A 24 -4.13 33.69 20.64
C GLY A 24 -3.41 33.26 19.36
N ILE A 25 -2.92 34.18 18.51
CA ILE A 25 -1.96 33.86 17.43
C ILE A 25 -0.55 33.95 18.00
N GLU A 26 0.25 32.89 17.82
CA GLU A 26 1.61 32.81 18.38
C GLU A 26 2.69 32.89 17.31
N ASP A 27 2.41 32.44 16.09
CA ASP A 27 3.38 32.42 15.00
C ASP A 27 2.68 32.47 13.64
N ILE A 28 3.38 32.96 12.62
CA ILE A 28 2.93 32.91 11.23
C ILE A 28 4.08 32.46 10.36
N TYR A 29 3.89 31.33 9.69
CA TYR A 29 4.84 30.84 8.70
C TYR A 29 4.44 31.32 7.30
N PHE A 30 5.36 32.06 6.69
CA PHE A 30 5.24 32.60 5.34
C PHE A 30 6.53 32.30 4.55
N PRO A 31 6.59 31.15 3.87
CA PRO A 31 7.80 30.74 3.18
C PRO A 31 8.09 31.62 1.97
N ARG A 32 9.34 32.08 1.86
CA ARG A 32 9.83 32.86 0.73
C ARG A 32 11.02 32.16 0.11
N ILE A 33 11.08 32.17 -1.21
CA ILE A 33 12.13 31.55 -1.99
C ILE A 33 12.91 32.60 -2.75
N ARG A 34 14.22 32.37 -2.86
CA ARG A 34 15.14 33.17 -3.65
C ARG A 34 14.86 32.91 -5.13
N GLN A 35 14.62 33.97 -5.91
CA GLN A 35 14.51 33.90 -7.36
C GLN A 35 15.51 34.86 -8.00
N GLU A 36 16.30 34.31 -8.92
CA GLU A 36 17.19 35.09 -9.78
C GLU A 36 16.40 35.54 -11.00
N MET A 37 16.40 36.84 -11.27
CA MET A 37 15.67 37.40 -12.41
C MET A 37 16.40 37.04 -13.71
N PRO A 38 15.69 36.60 -14.77
CA PRO A 38 16.30 36.34 -16.06
C PRO A 38 16.89 37.63 -16.66
N GLU A 39 17.96 37.49 -17.45
CA GLU A 39 18.71 38.56 -18.12
C GLU A 39 17.87 39.28 -19.19
N ASN A 40 16.86 40.05 -18.78
CA ASN A 40 16.05 40.85 -19.71
C ASN A 40 16.04 42.33 -19.29
N GLY A 41 17.20 42.96 -19.49
CA GLY A 41 17.33 44.31 -20.08
C GLY A 41 16.76 45.54 -19.37
N SER A 42 16.04 45.45 -18.25
CA SER A 42 15.66 46.66 -17.51
C SER A 42 15.43 46.44 -16.01
N ARG A 43 16.22 47.20 -15.23
CA ARG A 43 16.29 47.36 -13.76
C ARG A 43 16.92 46.21 -12.97
N GLN A 44 18.21 46.43 -12.71
CA GLN A 44 19.12 45.75 -11.78
C GLN A 44 19.44 44.29 -12.13
N GLU A 45 20.49 44.15 -12.95
CA GLU A 45 21.27 42.93 -13.14
C GLU A 45 21.60 42.28 -11.78
N GLY A 46 21.38 40.97 -11.66
CA GLY A 46 21.71 40.21 -10.45
C GLY A 46 20.86 40.52 -9.21
N ALA A 47 19.77 41.28 -9.33
CA ALA A 47 18.88 41.54 -8.20
C ALA A 47 18.18 40.26 -7.75
N VAL A 48 18.63 39.73 -6.61
CA VAL A 48 17.98 38.63 -5.91
C VAL A 48 16.64 39.12 -5.37
N CYS A 49 15.54 38.54 -5.85
CA CYS A 49 14.22 38.80 -5.31
C CYS A 49 13.72 37.62 -4.49
N PHE A 50 12.94 37.89 -3.46
CA PHE A 50 12.32 36.84 -2.64
C PHE A 50 10.82 36.85 -2.88
N ARG A 51 10.29 35.78 -3.46
CA ARG A 51 8.85 35.62 -3.71
C ARG A 51 8.24 34.61 -2.75
N PRO A 52 6.95 34.75 -2.39
CA PRO A 52 6.27 33.70 -1.65
C PRO A 52 6.30 32.39 -2.45
N VAL A 53 6.44 31.26 -1.76
CA VAL A 53 6.26 29.94 -2.39
C VAL A 53 4.83 29.80 -2.92
N ILE A 54 3.86 30.35 -2.17
CA ILE A 54 2.45 30.37 -2.54
C ILE A 54 1.91 31.76 -2.26
N SER A 55 1.65 32.53 -3.32
CA SER A 55 1.07 33.86 -3.21
C SER A 55 -0.34 33.79 -2.59
N GLY A 56 -0.63 34.71 -1.68
CA GLY A 56 -1.92 34.84 -1.02
C GLY A 56 -2.21 33.77 0.05
N VAL A 57 -1.22 32.98 0.49
CA VAL A 57 -1.41 31.94 1.52
C VAL A 57 -0.44 32.14 2.69
N LEU A 58 -1.01 32.09 3.90
CA LEU A 58 -0.31 32.17 5.17
C LEU A 58 -0.64 30.94 6.02
N PHE A 59 0.33 30.49 6.82
CA PHE A 59 0.13 29.44 7.82
C PHE A 59 0.17 30.07 9.20
N VAL A 60 -0.96 30.09 9.90
CA VAL A 60 -1.10 30.75 11.21
C VAL A 60 -1.09 29.71 12.31
N TYR A 61 -0.20 29.85 13.29
CA TYR A 61 -0.18 29.04 14.50
C TYR A 61 -0.96 29.73 15.60
N ALA A 62 -2.03 29.09 16.08
CA ALA A 62 -2.85 29.61 17.17
C ALA A 62 -2.78 28.69 18.41
N LYS A 63 -2.87 29.27 19.61
CA LYS A 63 -2.91 28.58 20.91
C LYS A 63 -4.00 27.52 20.97
N SER A 64 -5.19 27.89 20.51
CA SER A 64 -6.38 27.03 20.51
C SER A 64 -7.33 27.50 19.41
N GLY A 65 -8.02 26.55 18.78
CA GLY A 65 -9.09 26.87 17.83
C GLY A 65 -10.27 27.60 18.46
N VAL A 66 -10.47 27.44 19.77
CA VAL A 66 -11.53 28.16 20.51
C VAL A 66 -11.19 29.65 20.62
N LEU A 67 -9.97 29.97 21.05
CA LEU A 67 -9.51 31.37 21.14
C LEU A 67 -9.47 32.04 19.76
N LEU A 68 -9.07 31.29 18.74
CA LEU A 68 -9.06 31.79 17.37
C LEU A 68 -10.48 32.13 16.88
N ALA A 69 -11.49 31.37 17.30
CA ALA A 69 -12.88 31.58 16.89
C ALA A 69 -13.44 32.93 17.32
N ASP A 70 -13.00 33.45 18.48
CA ASP A 70 -13.43 34.75 19.02
C ASP A 70 -12.98 35.94 18.15
N HIS A 71 -11.98 35.71 17.28
CA HIS A 71 -11.42 36.70 16.37
C HIS A 71 -11.83 36.49 14.91
N LEU A 72 -12.85 35.68 14.65
CA LEU A 72 -13.35 35.38 13.31
C LEU A 72 -14.81 35.82 13.15
N ASP A 73 -15.14 36.37 11.97
CA ASP A 73 -16.55 36.56 11.60
C ASP A 73 -17.23 35.21 11.28
N ALA A 74 -18.56 35.22 11.12
CA ALA A 74 -19.33 34.02 10.80
C ALA A 74 -18.94 33.35 9.47
N ARG A 75 -18.16 34.04 8.62
CA ARG A 75 -17.64 33.54 7.34
C ARG A 75 -16.17 33.12 7.43
N GLY A 76 -15.55 33.20 8.60
CA GLY A 76 -14.15 32.81 8.84
C GLY A 76 -13.13 33.88 8.48
N TYR A 77 -13.51 35.16 8.34
CA TYR A 77 -12.56 36.27 8.16
C TYR A 77 -12.02 36.74 9.51
N PHE A 78 -10.73 37.07 9.57
CA PHE A 78 -10.11 37.58 10.79
C PHE A 78 -10.51 39.03 11.06
N LEU A 79 -10.82 39.29 12.32
CA LEU A 79 -11.25 40.59 12.82
C LEU A 79 -10.14 41.24 13.64
N LYS A 80 -9.95 42.53 13.41
CA LYS A 80 -9.15 43.44 14.23
C LYS A 80 -10.12 44.36 14.98
N GLY A 81 -10.49 43.95 16.19
CA GLY A 81 -11.59 44.57 16.92
C GLY A 81 -12.93 44.26 16.24
N LYS A 82 -13.58 45.27 15.63
CA LYS A 82 -14.87 45.12 14.92
C LYS A 82 -14.75 45.10 13.39
N GLU A 83 -13.57 45.40 12.87
CA GLU A 83 -13.33 45.49 11.42
C GLU A 83 -12.51 44.29 10.93
N ARG A 84 -12.51 44.05 9.63
CA ARG A 84 -11.68 43.00 9.03
C ARG A 84 -10.21 43.40 9.06
N ALA A 85 -9.35 42.43 9.30
CA ALA A 85 -7.91 42.65 9.19
C ALA A 85 -7.49 43.01 7.75
N LEU A 86 -6.37 43.72 7.63
CA LEU A 86 -5.84 44.18 6.34
C LEU A 86 -5.51 43.00 5.42
N GLY A 87 -5.86 43.11 4.13
CA GLY A 87 -5.71 42.04 3.14
C GLY A 87 -6.74 40.91 3.27
N GLU A 88 -7.85 41.19 3.97
CA GLU A 88 -9.00 40.30 4.19
C GLU A 88 -8.64 38.83 4.44
N PRO A 89 -7.73 38.54 5.40
CA PRO A 89 -7.38 37.17 5.74
C PRO A 89 -8.62 36.40 6.17
N HIS A 90 -8.79 35.20 5.65
CA HIS A 90 -9.84 34.27 6.05
C HIS A 90 -9.32 32.85 6.08
N LEU A 91 -9.91 32.03 6.94
CA LEU A 91 -9.72 30.60 6.92
C LEU A 91 -10.02 30.09 5.51
N PHE A 92 -9.18 29.20 4.99
CA PHE A 92 -9.40 28.62 3.66
C PHE A 92 -10.02 27.21 3.79
N PRO A 93 -11.35 27.07 3.67
CA PRO A 93 -11.99 25.76 3.52
C PRO A 93 -11.96 25.31 2.05
N MET A 94 -11.60 24.05 1.79
CA MET A 94 -11.56 23.48 0.43
C MET A 94 -12.94 23.37 -0.25
N ASP A 95 -14.05 23.29 0.51
CA ASP A 95 -15.40 23.27 -0.08
C ASP A 95 -16.16 24.57 0.19
N TYR A 96 -16.75 25.11 -0.88
CA TYR A 96 -17.51 26.36 -0.95
C TYR A 96 -18.92 26.30 -0.33
N THR A 97 -19.30 25.20 0.33
CA THR A 97 -20.61 25.10 0.98
C THR A 97 -20.68 25.93 2.26
N PRO A 98 -21.82 26.59 2.57
CA PRO A 98 -21.97 27.38 3.80
C PRO A 98 -21.72 26.49 5.01
N LYS A 99 -20.72 26.85 5.81
CA LYS A 99 -20.26 26.06 6.95
C LYS A 99 -20.38 26.85 8.23
N THR A 100 -20.62 26.14 9.33
CA THR A 100 -20.42 26.70 10.66
C THR A 100 -18.94 27.01 10.87
N LEU A 101 -18.63 28.04 11.66
CA LEU A 101 -17.25 28.42 11.99
C LEU A 101 -16.43 27.25 12.54
N ALA A 102 -17.05 26.37 13.34
CA ALA A 102 -16.41 25.16 13.87
C ALA A 102 -15.96 24.19 12.76
N THR A 103 -16.74 24.06 11.69
CA THR A 103 -16.39 23.23 10.53
C THR A 103 -15.26 23.86 9.72
N MET A 104 -15.30 25.19 9.54
CA MET A 104 -14.22 25.93 8.86
C MET A 104 -12.89 25.80 9.59
N LEU A 105 -12.88 25.96 10.92
CA LEU A 105 -11.70 25.76 11.76
C LEU A 105 -11.15 24.33 11.64
N ARG A 106 -12.02 23.31 11.66
CA ARG A 106 -11.59 21.92 11.49
C ARG A 106 -10.94 21.69 10.13
N GLN A 107 -11.54 22.20 9.05
CA GLN A 107 -11.04 21.99 7.70
C GLN A 107 -9.76 22.77 7.39
N ALA A 108 -9.64 24.00 7.90
CA ALA A 108 -8.45 24.81 7.72
C ALA A 108 -7.28 24.36 8.61
N SER A 109 -7.52 23.49 9.60
CA SER A 109 -6.49 23.03 10.52
C SER A 109 -5.48 22.08 9.86
N ILE A 110 -4.23 22.17 10.30
CA ILE A 110 -3.12 21.33 9.89
C ILE A 110 -2.47 20.77 11.14
N SER A 111 -2.10 19.49 11.09
CA SER A 111 -1.29 18.90 12.15
C SER A 111 0.13 19.49 12.19
N ASP A 112 0.75 19.50 13.37
CA ASP A 112 2.16 19.92 13.49
C ASP A 112 3.09 19.04 12.63
N GLU A 113 2.71 17.78 12.40
CA GLU A 113 3.44 16.83 11.56
C GLU A 113 3.40 17.24 10.08
N GLU A 114 2.23 17.46 9.50
CA GLU A 114 2.10 17.88 8.11
C GLU A 114 2.73 19.26 7.88
N MET A 115 2.59 20.17 8.84
CA MET A 115 3.23 21.47 8.78
C MET A 115 4.75 21.33 8.77
N TYR A 116 5.32 20.46 9.62
CA TYR A 116 6.75 20.16 9.60
C TYR A 116 7.19 19.61 8.24
N ARG A 117 6.44 18.64 7.68
CA ARG A 117 6.76 18.05 6.38
C ARG A 117 6.80 19.11 5.29
N TYR A 118 5.83 20.02 5.28
CA TYR A 118 5.79 21.11 4.32
C TYR A 118 6.95 22.11 4.50
N LYS A 119 7.31 22.47 5.74
CA LYS A 119 8.48 23.35 6.01
C LYS A 119 9.78 22.73 5.50
N VAL A 120 10.03 21.48 5.88
CA VAL A 120 11.19 20.69 5.40
C VAL A 120 11.21 20.65 3.88
N CYS A 121 10.06 20.44 3.25
CA CYS A 121 9.92 20.42 1.79
C CYS A 121 10.35 21.72 1.15
N VAL A 122 9.82 22.85 1.64
CA VAL A 122 10.17 24.16 1.12
C VAL A 122 11.66 24.48 1.35
N GLU A 123 12.17 24.24 2.54
CA GLU A 123 13.54 24.57 2.94
C GLU A 123 14.56 23.72 2.16
N GLN A 124 14.28 22.43 1.98
CA GLN A 124 15.20 21.51 1.29
C GLN A 124 15.07 21.52 -0.24
N CYS A 125 13.95 22.01 -0.79
CA CYS A 125 13.79 22.26 -2.23
C CYS A 125 14.23 23.65 -2.68
N ALA A 126 14.95 24.43 -1.86
CA ALA A 126 15.33 25.81 -2.16
C ALA A 126 16.05 26.03 -3.51
N ALA A 127 16.59 24.97 -4.14
CA ALA A 127 17.18 25.01 -5.49
C ALA A 127 16.20 24.68 -6.65
N HIS A 128 15.05 24.04 -6.40
CA HIS A 128 14.12 23.51 -7.42
C HIS A 128 12.64 23.74 -7.04
N THR A 129 12.30 24.97 -6.68
CA THR A 129 11.01 25.32 -6.05
C THR A 129 9.80 25.23 -6.98
N ASP A 130 9.99 25.24 -8.29
CA ASP A 130 8.91 25.01 -9.28
C ASP A 130 8.31 23.59 -9.15
N ASP A 131 9.01 22.71 -8.44
CA ASP A 131 8.57 21.34 -8.19
C ASP A 131 7.43 21.26 -7.16
N ILE A 132 7.20 22.28 -6.31
CA ILE A 132 6.19 22.23 -5.23
C ILE A 132 4.98 23.09 -5.56
N GLN A 133 3.79 22.49 -5.59
CA GLN A 133 2.54 23.23 -5.81
C GLN A 133 1.43 22.70 -4.90
N ILE A 134 0.68 23.61 -4.26
CA ILE A 134 -0.63 23.25 -3.71
C ILE A 134 -1.60 23.03 -4.87
N VAL A 135 -2.28 21.90 -4.85
CA VAL A 135 -3.25 21.50 -5.86
C VAL A 135 -4.63 21.46 -5.22
N GLY A 136 -5.63 22.04 -5.89
CA GLY A 136 -7.04 22.02 -5.46
C GLY A 136 -7.73 20.65 -5.54
N LYS A 137 -6.98 19.56 -5.44
CA LYS A 137 -7.51 18.19 -5.42
C LYS A 137 -7.61 17.71 -3.98
N ASN A 138 -8.67 16.98 -3.66
CA ASN A 138 -8.78 16.30 -2.38
C ASN A 138 -7.75 15.16 -2.33
N TYR A 139 -6.89 15.17 -1.31
CA TYR A 139 -5.89 14.12 -1.12
C TYR A 139 -6.54 12.76 -0.80
N ALA A 140 -7.68 12.74 -0.10
CA ALA A 140 -8.39 11.52 0.25
C ALA A 140 -8.81 10.73 -1.00
N ASP A 141 -9.37 11.42 -2.01
CA ASP A 141 -9.77 10.80 -3.28
C ASP A 141 -8.57 10.18 -4.01
N LEU A 142 -7.41 10.86 -3.97
CA LEU A 142 -6.19 10.34 -4.58
C LEU A 142 -5.67 9.09 -3.85
N LEU A 143 -5.78 9.08 -2.52
CA LEU A 143 -5.39 7.96 -1.67
C LEU A 143 -6.30 6.74 -1.84
N GLU A 144 -7.58 6.94 -2.13
CA GLU A 144 -8.51 5.83 -2.39
C GLU A 144 -8.20 5.09 -3.69
N GLU A 145 -7.70 5.79 -4.71
CA GLU A 145 -7.50 5.21 -6.05
C GLU A 145 -6.05 4.80 -6.36
N ASN A 146 -5.09 5.14 -5.50
CA ASN A 146 -3.67 4.93 -5.77
C ASN A 146 -2.94 4.35 -4.57
N ASP A 147 -1.88 3.61 -4.86
CA ASP A 147 -1.01 3.06 -3.81
C ASP A 147 -0.40 4.20 -2.99
N LEU A 148 -0.37 4.00 -1.68
CA LEU A 148 0.38 4.83 -0.76
C LEU A 148 1.84 4.39 -0.81
N LEU A 149 2.71 5.32 -1.16
CA LEU A 149 4.15 5.13 -1.23
C LEU A 149 4.86 5.96 -0.17
N MET A 150 6.06 5.55 0.19
CA MET A 150 6.97 6.28 1.06
C MET A 150 8.30 6.52 0.36
N ILE A 151 8.83 7.74 0.47
CA ILE A 151 10.17 8.07 -0.01
C ILE A 151 11.21 7.49 0.95
N THR A 152 12.21 6.78 0.43
CA THR A 152 13.21 6.07 1.25
C THR A 152 14.54 6.79 1.40
N GLU A 153 14.79 7.82 0.58
CA GLU A 153 16.08 8.50 0.53
C GLU A 153 15.95 10.00 0.27
N GLY A 154 17.05 10.72 0.49
CA GLY A 154 17.13 12.16 0.30
C GLY A 154 16.38 12.98 1.36
N PRO A 155 16.18 14.29 1.09
CA PRO A 155 15.51 15.24 1.99
C PRO A 155 14.11 14.77 2.45
N PHE A 156 13.39 14.07 1.56
CA PHE A 156 12.00 13.67 1.75
C PHE A 156 11.79 12.31 2.38
N ARG A 157 12.87 11.70 2.87
CA ARG A 157 12.81 10.38 3.48
C ARG A 157 11.72 10.30 4.56
N GLY A 158 10.89 9.25 4.46
CA GLY A 158 9.78 8.99 5.36
C GLY A 158 8.47 9.69 4.98
N PHE A 159 8.46 10.54 3.94
CA PHE A 159 7.22 11.15 3.47
C PHE A 159 6.37 10.12 2.75
N THR A 160 5.10 10.04 3.17
CA THR A 160 4.09 9.18 2.61
C THR A 160 3.15 9.96 1.70
N GLY A 161 2.76 9.37 0.57
CA GLY A 161 2.01 10.06 -0.46
C GLY A 161 1.63 9.12 -1.60
N VAL A 162 1.03 9.69 -2.65
CA VAL A 162 0.62 8.95 -3.84
C VAL A 162 1.36 9.47 -5.06
N ILE A 163 1.80 8.58 -5.94
CA ILE A 163 2.45 9.00 -7.20
C ILE A 163 1.45 8.98 -8.33
N LYS A 164 1.31 10.12 -9.01
CA LYS A 164 0.49 10.25 -10.20
C LYS A 164 1.25 10.97 -11.30
N GLN A 165 1.01 10.52 -12.53
CA GLN A 165 1.52 11.19 -13.71
C GLN A 165 0.63 12.38 -14.05
N VAL A 166 1.23 13.56 -14.14
CA VAL A 166 0.59 14.80 -14.54
C VAL A 166 1.14 15.21 -15.90
N LYS A 167 0.26 15.60 -16.81
CA LYS A 167 0.64 16.20 -18.09
C LYS A 167 0.42 17.71 -17.98
N SER A 168 1.48 18.48 -18.16
CA SER A 168 1.43 19.95 -18.21
C SER A 168 2.17 20.42 -19.45
N HIS A 169 1.55 21.28 -20.27
CA HIS A 169 2.13 21.82 -21.51
C HIS A 169 2.78 20.75 -22.42
N GLY A 170 2.15 19.57 -22.55
CA GLY A 170 2.67 18.48 -23.38
C GLY A 170 3.69 17.57 -22.69
N VAL A 171 4.34 18.04 -21.62
CA VAL A 171 5.34 17.29 -20.85
C VAL A 171 4.67 16.43 -19.79
N LYS A 172 5.10 15.17 -19.72
CA LYS A 172 4.64 14.17 -18.76
C LYS A 172 5.61 14.14 -17.58
N ASP A 173 5.14 14.51 -16.40
CA ASP A 173 5.90 14.40 -15.16
C ASP A 173 5.24 13.41 -14.19
N ARG A 174 6.05 12.68 -13.42
CA ARG A 174 5.56 11.87 -12.29
C ARG A 174 5.73 12.70 -11.04
N CYS A 175 4.61 13.05 -10.44
CA CYS A 175 4.60 13.86 -9.23
C CYS A 175 4.16 13.01 -8.04
N PHE A 176 4.74 13.29 -6.88
CA PHE A 176 4.34 12.78 -5.59
C PHE A 176 3.36 13.74 -4.93
N PHE A 177 2.26 13.22 -4.42
CA PHE A 177 1.21 14.00 -3.79
C PHE A 177 1.09 13.59 -2.33
N PHE A 178 1.07 14.55 -1.41
CA PHE A 178 0.92 14.30 0.03
C PHE A 178 -0.03 15.33 0.66
N SER A 179 -0.54 15.01 1.85
CA SER A 179 -1.47 15.89 2.56
C SER A 179 -0.79 17.08 3.22
N LEU A 180 -1.50 18.20 3.25
CA LEU A 180 -1.20 19.37 4.07
C LEU A 180 -2.52 19.91 4.64
N GLY A 181 -2.99 19.33 5.74
CA GLY A 181 -4.33 19.60 6.25
C GLY A 181 -5.36 19.19 5.20
N SER A 182 -6.25 20.12 4.81
CA SER A 182 -7.20 19.89 3.72
C SER A 182 -6.59 19.93 2.31
N PHE A 183 -5.34 20.37 2.15
CA PHE A 183 -4.72 20.50 0.84
C PHE A 183 -3.97 19.26 0.40
N CYS A 184 -3.79 19.18 -0.90
CA CYS A 184 -2.90 18.25 -1.53
C CYS A 184 -1.69 19.01 -2.07
N VAL A 185 -0.50 18.66 -1.63
CA VAL A 185 0.76 19.22 -2.12
C VAL A 185 1.33 18.28 -3.17
N ARG A 186 1.69 18.82 -4.32
CA ARG A 186 2.39 18.14 -5.41
C ARG A 186 3.88 18.45 -5.32
N LEU A 187 4.70 17.41 -5.41
CA LEU A 187 6.14 17.44 -5.59
C LEU A 187 6.48 16.81 -6.96
N SER A 188 6.99 17.60 -7.89
CA SER A 188 7.41 17.18 -9.23
C SER A 188 8.69 16.33 -9.20
N ALA A 189 9.00 15.66 -10.31
CA ALA A 189 10.26 14.93 -10.50
C ALA A 189 10.56 13.86 -9.43
N ILE A 190 9.54 13.11 -8.97
CA ILE A 190 9.69 12.08 -7.92
C ILE A 190 10.73 10.99 -8.25
N ARG A 191 11.06 10.82 -9.54
CA ARG A 191 12.07 9.85 -10.01
C ARG A 191 13.47 10.08 -9.43
N ARG A 192 13.74 11.26 -8.86
CA ARG A 192 15.00 11.56 -8.17
C ARG A 192 15.13 10.83 -6.82
N TYR A 193 14.06 10.22 -6.32
CA TYR A 193 14.01 9.57 -5.02
C TYR A 193 13.58 8.11 -5.15
N GLY A 194 14.22 7.25 -4.38
CA GLY A 194 13.78 5.91 -4.05
C GLY A 194 12.44 5.96 -3.32
N VAL A 195 11.53 5.09 -3.73
CA VAL A 195 10.19 4.97 -3.15
C VAL A 195 9.85 3.50 -2.95
N ILE A 196 9.14 3.23 -1.86
CA ILE A 196 8.56 1.91 -1.58
C ILE A 196 7.05 2.02 -1.48
N VAL A 197 6.34 0.99 -1.91
CA VAL A 197 4.89 0.90 -1.69
C VAL A 197 4.67 0.51 -0.24
N VAL A 198 3.96 1.36 0.51
CA VAL A 198 3.58 1.11 1.91
C VAL A 198 2.25 0.40 1.98
N LYS A 199 1.32 0.78 1.10
CA LYS A 199 0.00 0.16 0.98
C LYS A 199 -0.47 0.24 -0.46
N GLU A 200 -0.78 -0.92 -1.03
CA GLU A 200 -1.43 -0.99 -2.33
C GLU A 200 -2.90 -0.55 -2.21
N SER A 201 -3.39 0.17 -3.21
CA SER A 201 -4.80 0.54 -3.28
C SER A 201 -5.68 -0.71 -3.43
N ALA A 202 -6.83 -0.70 -2.77
CA ALA A 202 -7.87 -1.69 -2.97
C ALA A 202 -8.92 -1.26 -4.01
N LYS A 203 -8.88 0.00 -4.46
CA LYS A 203 -9.87 0.57 -5.39
C LYS A 203 -9.21 1.25 -6.61
N GLY A 204 -10.02 1.51 -7.62
CA GLY A 204 -9.61 2.16 -8.86
C GLY A 204 -9.01 1.18 -9.89
N ASN A 205 -8.78 1.68 -11.10
CA ASN A 205 -8.38 0.85 -12.24
C ASN A 205 -7.02 0.15 -12.02
N LYS A 206 -6.09 0.79 -11.29
CA LYS A 206 -4.79 0.20 -10.98
C LYS A 206 -4.88 -0.99 -10.02
N ALA A 207 -5.89 -0.99 -9.15
CA ALA A 207 -6.11 -2.06 -8.17
C ALA A 207 -6.87 -3.26 -8.74
N GLN A 208 -7.61 -3.09 -9.85
CA GLN A 208 -8.43 -4.18 -10.42
C GLN A 208 -7.59 -5.42 -10.73
N LEU A 209 -6.51 -5.27 -11.49
CA LEU A 209 -5.69 -6.42 -11.89
C LEU A 209 -5.00 -7.09 -10.69
N PRO A 210 -4.28 -6.37 -9.79
CA PRO A 210 -3.73 -6.96 -8.56
C PRO A 210 -4.79 -7.65 -7.69
N ASN A 211 -5.99 -7.06 -7.55
CA ASN A 211 -7.07 -7.66 -6.79
C ASN A 211 -7.60 -8.95 -7.43
N THR A 212 -7.69 -9.01 -8.77
CA THR A 212 -8.02 -10.25 -9.48
C THR A 212 -7.03 -11.36 -9.11
N TRP A 213 -5.73 -11.11 -9.18
CA TRP A 213 -4.70 -12.10 -8.81
C TRP A 213 -4.81 -12.52 -7.33
N ARG A 214 -5.02 -11.56 -6.43
CA ARG A 214 -5.24 -11.86 -5.00
C ARG A 214 -6.50 -12.70 -4.76
N TYR A 215 -7.57 -12.46 -5.50
CA TYR A 215 -8.79 -13.28 -5.41
C TYR A 215 -8.55 -14.68 -5.96
N VAL A 216 -7.78 -14.83 -7.03
CA VAL A 216 -7.33 -16.14 -7.53
C VAL A 216 -6.53 -16.86 -6.44
N ASP A 217 -5.47 -16.25 -5.90
CA ASP A 217 -4.64 -16.83 -4.84
C ASP A 217 -5.46 -17.20 -3.60
N PHE A 218 -6.41 -16.33 -3.21
CA PHE A 218 -7.30 -16.54 -2.08
C PHE A 218 -8.21 -17.75 -2.28
N LEU A 219 -8.91 -17.82 -3.41
CA LEU A 219 -9.84 -18.92 -3.70
C LEU A 219 -9.10 -20.23 -3.97
N VAL A 220 -7.94 -20.20 -4.64
CA VAL A 220 -7.06 -21.37 -4.78
C VAL A 220 -6.67 -21.88 -3.41
N GLY A 221 -6.18 -21.03 -2.51
CA GLY A 221 -5.81 -21.45 -1.15
C GLY A 221 -6.98 -22.05 -0.36
N LYS A 222 -8.21 -21.54 -0.57
CA LYS A 222 -9.43 -22.09 0.05
C LYS A 222 -9.84 -23.44 -0.54
N LEU A 223 -9.70 -23.62 -1.84
CA LEU A 223 -9.95 -24.89 -2.52
C LEU A 223 -8.91 -25.95 -2.12
N GLN A 224 -7.64 -25.56 -1.98
CA GLN A 224 -6.56 -26.41 -1.49
C GLN A 224 -6.89 -26.94 -0.09
N ALA A 225 -7.27 -26.04 0.82
CA ALA A 225 -7.63 -26.38 2.19
C ALA A 225 -8.88 -27.27 2.32
N ALA A 226 -9.73 -27.30 1.30
CA ALA A 226 -10.98 -28.06 1.30
C ALA A 226 -10.78 -29.48 0.73
N TYR A 227 -10.78 -29.60 -0.59
CA TYR A 227 -10.82 -30.90 -1.28
C TYR A 227 -9.75 -31.03 -2.38
N PHE A 228 -9.12 -29.93 -2.79
CA PHE A 228 -8.35 -29.83 -4.03
C PHE A 228 -6.90 -29.43 -3.75
N ALA A 229 -6.21 -30.12 -2.84
CA ALA A 229 -4.85 -29.77 -2.40
C ALA A 229 -3.89 -29.50 -3.59
N ASP A 230 -3.93 -30.36 -4.60
CA ASP A 230 -3.03 -30.29 -5.77
C ASP A 230 -3.73 -29.84 -7.06
N THR A 231 -5.08 -29.80 -7.06
CA THR A 231 -5.90 -29.50 -8.24
C THR A 231 -6.75 -28.23 -8.10
N ALA A 232 -6.54 -27.43 -7.05
CA ALA A 232 -7.31 -26.22 -6.79
C ALA A 232 -7.37 -25.21 -7.94
N PRO A 233 -6.27 -24.90 -8.66
CA PRO A 233 -6.34 -24.03 -9.84
C PRO A 233 -7.30 -24.57 -10.91
N ALA A 234 -7.21 -25.87 -11.22
CA ALA A 234 -8.10 -26.52 -12.17
C ALA A 234 -9.56 -26.50 -11.72
N ALA A 235 -9.82 -26.79 -10.43
CA ALA A 235 -11.16 -26.71 -9.85
C ALA A 235 -11.73 -25.28 -9.93
N LEU A 236 -10.93 -24.25 -9.65
CA LEU A 236 -11.35 -22.85 -9.77
C LEU A 236 -11.70 -22.48 -11.22
N ARG A 237 -10.87 -22.89 -12.19
CA ARG A 237 -11.16 -22.67 -13.62
C ARG A 237 -12.47 -23.32 -14.03
N HIS A 238 -12.71 -24.56 -13.59
CA HIS A 238 -13.93 -25.30 -13.88
C HIS A 238 -15.17 -24.61 -13.28
N ILE A 239 -15.09 -24.18 -12.03
CA ILE A 239 -16.16 -23.40 -11.36
C ILE A 239 -16.45 -22.11 -12.14
N LEU A 240 -15.42 -21.34 -12.51
CA LEU A 240 -15.60 -20.09 -13.27
C LEU A 240 -16.22 -20.34 -14.65
N ALA A 241 -15.79 -21.40 -15.35
CA ALA A 241 -16.31 -21.79 -16.65
C ALA A 241 -17.81 -22.13 -16.61
N TYR A 242 -18.29 -22.69 -15.51
CA TYR A 242 -19.71 -22.97 -15.29
C TYR A 242 -20.48 -21.76 -14.77
N TYR A 243 -19.87 -20.99 -13.86
CA TYR A 243 -20.52 -19.82 -13.28
C TYR A 243 -20.74 -18.70 -14.32
N ASN A 244 -19.92 -18.66 -15.37
CA ASN A 244 -20.13 -17.76 -16.50
C ASN A 244 -21.39 -18.06 -17.32
N LYS A 245 -21.91 -19.29 -17.28
CA LYS A 245 -23.10 -19.72 -18.05
C LYS A 245 -24.43 -19.35 -17.39
N VAL A 246 -24.39 -18.87 -16.14
CA VAL A 246 -25.56 -18.71 -15.27
C VAL A 246 -25.47 -17.42 -14.47
N GLU A 247 -26.57 -16.98 -13.86
CA GLU A 247 -26.61 -15.70 -13.14
C GLU A 247 -26.35 -15.85 -11.64
N SER A 248 -26.71 -16.99 -11.07
CA SER A 248 -26.66 -17.28 -9.65
C SER A 248 -25.67 -18.41 -9.30
N ILE A 249 -25.25 -18.46 -8.03
CA ILE A 249 -24.35 -19.54 -7.55
C ILE A 249 -25.12 -20.85 -7.43
N GLU A 250 -26.40 -20.76 -7.07
CA GLU A 250 -27.34 -21.87 -6.94
C GLU A 250 -27.52 -22.59 -8.29
N GLU A 251 -27.66 -21.84 -9.39
CA GLU A 251 -27.68 -22.40 -10.74
C GLU A 251 -26.35 -23.03 -11.12
N CYS A 252 -25.22 -22.39 -10.76
CA CYS A 252 -23.89 -22.95 -11.05
C CYS A 252 -23.69 -24.28 -10.33
N GLN A 253 -24.10 -24.36 -9.07
CA GLN A 253 -24.07 -25.59 -8.28
C GLN A 253 -24.93 -26.69 -8.94
N ALA A 254 -26.14 -26.35 -9.37
CA ALA A 254 -27.03 -27.30 -10.04
C ALA A 254 -26.45 -27.82 -11.36
N LEU A 255 -25.78 -26.96 -12.14
CA LEU A 255 -25.10 -27.37 -13.37
C LEU A 255 -23.91 -28.30 -13.10
N LEU A 256 -23.08 -28.01 -12.10
CA LEU A 256 -21.96 -28.89 -11.71
C LEU A 256 -22.47 -30.25 -11.24
N LEU A 257 -23.54 -30.30 -10.43
CA LEU A 257 -24.14 -31.58 -10.01
C LEU A 257 -24.74 -32.37 -11.18
N ARG A 258 -25.27 -31.68 -12.20
CA ARG A 258 -25.77 -32.33 -13.42
C ARG A 258 -24.61 -32.90 -14.24
N GLU A 259 -23.53 -32.15 -14.39
CA GLU A 259 -22.31 -32.61 -15.07
C GLU A 259 -21.72 -33.83 -14.36
N ALA A 260 -21.57 -33.76 -13.03
CA ALA A 260 -21.06 -34.86 -12.21
C ALA A 260 -21.80 -36.18 -12.48
N LYS A 261 -23.13 -36.15 -12.63
CA LYS A 261 -23.95 -37.33 -12.95
C LYS A 261 -23.75 -37.88 -14.36
N SER A 262 -23.23 -37.07 -15.28
CA SER A 262 -22.99 -37.44 -16.67
C SER A 262 -21.57 -37.93 -16.94
N LEU A 263 -20.65 -37.76 -15.99
CA LEU A 263 -19.26 -38.17 -16.15
C LEU A 263 -19.11 -39.69 -16.08
N PRO A 264 -18.23 -40.29 -16.91
CA PRO A 264 -18.14 -41.73 -17.08
C PRO A 264 -17.42 -42.43 -15.93
N THR A 265 -16.52 -41.73 -15.22
CA THR A 265 -15.76 -42.29 -14.10
C THR A 265 -16.25 -41.75 -12.76
N GLU A 266 -16.20 -42.60 -11.72
CA GLU A 266 -16.56 -42.20 -10.36
C GLU A 266 -15.63 -41.11 -9.81
N GLN A 267 -14.35 -41.13 -10.19
CA GLN A 267 -13.38 -40.13 -9.77
C GLN A 267 -13.71 -38.74 -10.33
N GLU A 268 -13.90 -38.62 -11.64
CA GLU A 268 -14.25 -37.33 -12.27
C GLU A 268 -15.61 -36.83 -11.77
N SER A 269 -16.59 -37.73 -11.64
CA SER A 269 -17.91 -37.43 -11.07
C SER A 269 -17.78 -36.84 -9.66
N ARG A 270 -16.94 -37.46 -8.81
CA ARG A 270 -16.70 -37.03 -7.44
C ARG A 270 -16.02 -35.66 -7.38
N GLU A 271 -15.01 -35.41 -8.20
CA GLU A 271 -14.30 -34.11 -8.23
C GLU A 271 -15.25 -32.96 -8.55
N VAL A 272 -16.08 -33.10 -9.59
CA VAL A 272 -17.07 -32.07 -9.96
C VAL A 272 -18.16 -31.93 -8.88
N ALA A 273 -18.60 -33.03 -8.28
CA ALA A 273 -19.55 -32.96 -7.16
C ALA A 273 -18.98 -32.21 -5.94
N LEU A 274 -17.69 -32.40 -5.64
CA LEU A 274 -17.01 -31.68 -4.56
C LEU A 274 -16.92 -30.17 -4.84
N MET A 275 -16.80 -29.75 -6.10
CA MET A 275 -16.86 -28.33 -6.46
C MET A 275 -18.24 -27.74 -6.13
N ALA A 276 -19.31 -28.47 -6.42
CA ALA A 276 -20.67 -28.07 -6.07
C ALA A 276 -20.89 -28.00 -4.55
N VAL A 277 -20.32 -28.94 -3.79
CA VAL A 277 -20.33 -28.91 -2.32
C VAL A 277 -19.58 -27.69 -1.79
N TRP A 278 -18.41 -27.37 -2.37
CA TRP A 278 -17.63 -26.20 -1.99
C TRP A 278 -18.41 -24.90 -2.23
N LEU A 279 -19.11 -24.77 -3.37
CA LEU A 279 -19.99 -23.62 -3.65
C LEU A 279 -21.09 -23.44 -2.59
N GLN A 280 -21.63 -24.53 -2.05
CA GLN A 280 -22.65 -24.49 -1.01
C GLN A 280 -22.12 -23.97 0.34
N GLN A 281 -20.81 -24.12 0.58
CA GLN A 281 -20.16 -23.81 1.85
C GLN A 281 -19.41 -22.48 1.83
N LEU A 282 -19.56 -21.68 0.77
CA LEU A 282 -18.89 -20.39 0.64
C LEU A 282 -19.28 -19.44 1.79
N GLY A 283 -18.29 -18.82 2.40
CA GLY A 283 -18.50 -17.64 3.23
C GLY A 283 -18.70 -16.38 2.38
N ASP A 284 -19.05 -15.28 3.05
CA ASP A 284 -19.30 -13.99 2.39
C ASP A 284 -18.08 -13.47 1.62
N GLU A 285 -16.87 -13.69 2.15
CA GLU A 285 -15.62 -13.26 1.53
C GLU A 285 -15.30 -14.06 0.26
N GLU A 286 -15.42 -15.39 0.32
CA GLU A 286 -15.21 -16.26 -0.84
C GLU A 286 -16.25 -15.99 -1.94
N LEU A 287 -17.51 -15.80 -1.56
CA LEU A 287 -18.58 -15.43 -2.48
C LEU A 287 -18.32 -14.08 -3.16
N ALA A 288 -17.86 -13.08 -2.41
CA ALA A 288 -17.53 -11.77 -2.96
C ALA A 288 -16.35 -11.85 -3.94
N ALA A 289 -15.30 -12.59 -3.59
CA ALA A 289 -14.15 -12.84 -4.45
C ALA A 289 -14.57 -13.55 -5.75
N LEU A 290 -15.37 -14.62 -5.65
CA LEU A 290 -15.83 -15.39 -6.80
C LEU A 290 -16.73 -14.55 -7.74
N LYS A 291 -17.63 -13.73 -7.18
CA LYS A 291 -18.42 -12.76 -7.95
C LYS A 291 -17.54 -11.73 -8.67
N SER A 292 -16.47 -11.26 -8.01
CA SER A 292 -15.51 -10.34 -8.63
C SER A 292 -14.78 -11.01 -9.80
N LEU A 293 -14.33 -12.25 -9.64
CA LEU A 293 -13.69 -13.02 -10.72
C LEU A 293 -14.64 -13.28 -11.87
N ARG A 294 -15.90 -13.67 -11.62
CA ARG A 294 -16.92 -13.82 -12.67
C ARG A 294 -17.08 -12.54 -13.48
N ARG A 295 -17.19 -11.38 -12.83
CA ARG A 295 -17.32 -10.08 -13.54
C ARG A 295 -16.09 -9.79 -14.41
N PHE A 296 -14.89 -10.11 -13.92
CA PHE A 296 -13.65 -9.89 -14.65
C PHE A 296 -13.50 -10.83 -15.84
N PHE A 297 -13.83 -12.11 -15.66
CA PHE A 297 -13.76 -13.16 -16.68
C PHE A 297 -15.10 -13.41 -17.38
N HIS A 298 -16.01 -12.45 -17.43
CA HIS A 298 -17.31 -12.67 -18.08
C HIS A 298 -17.16 -12.61 -19.61
N SER A 299 -17.72 -13.57 -20.33
CA SER A 299 -17.95 -13.48 -21.77
C SER A 299 -19.28 -14.13 -22.15
N GLU A 300 -20.05 -13.48 -23.03
CA GLU A 300 -21.40 -13.93 -23.42
C GLU A 300 -21.39 -15.32 -24.08
N ASP A 301 -20.35 -15.62 -24.84
CA ASP A 301 -20.13 -16.88 -25.55
C ASP A 301 -19.31 -17.90 -24.75
N ASN A 302 -18.92 -17.56 -23.52
CA ASN A 302 -18.01 -18.32 -22.66
C ASN A 302 -16.62 -18.63 -23.28
N SER A 303 -16.19 -17.89 -24.32
CA SER A 303 -14.86 -18.01 -24.93
C SER A 303 -13.70 -17.81 -23.96
N VAL A 304 -13.91 -17.05 -22.88
CA VAL A 304 -12.92 -16.78 -21.82
C VAL A 304 -12.36 -18.04 -21.18
N VAL A 305 -13.08 -19.18 -21.24
CA VAL A 305 -12.61 -20.48 -20.74
C VAL A 305 -11.28 -20.89 -21.37
N THR A 306 -11.04 -20.52 -22.62
CA THR A 306 -9.78 -20.81 -23.32
C THR A 306 -8.59 -20.03 -22.77
N ALA A 307 -8.83 -18.88 -22.14
CA ALA A 307 -7.80 -18.02 -21.54
C ALA A 307 -7.65 -18.24 -20.02
N LEU A 308 -8.57 -18.98 -19.37
CA LEU A 308 -8.48 -19.27 -17.94
C LEU A 308 -7.19 -20.02 -17.54
N PRO A 309 -6.65 -20.99 -18.32
CA PRO A 309 -5.38 -21.63 -17.99
C PRO A 309 -4.19 -20.66 -17.93
N ASP A 310 -4.18 -19.65 -18.80
CA ASP A 310 -3.12 -18.62 -18.81
C ASP A 310 -3.25 -17.68 -17.59
N ALA A 311 -4.49 -17.37 -17.18
CA ALA A 311 -4.76 -16.47 -16.06
C ALA A 311 -4.70 -17.16 -14.69
N ILE A 312 -5.03 -18.45 -14.61
CA ILE A 312 -5.05 -19.26 -13.40
C ILE A 312 -4.26 -20.52 -13.69
N PRO A 313 -2.92 -20.46 -13.67
CA PRO A 313 -2.07 -21.58 -14.04
C PRO A 313 -2.07 -22.68 -12.98
N ASP A 314 -1.74 -23.91 -13.39
CA ASP A 314 -1.53 -25.02 -12.47
C ASP A 314 -0.26 -24.80 -11.67
N MET A 315 -0.44 -24.37 -10.42
CA MET A 315 0.62 -24.04 -9.49
C MET A 315 0.30 -24.71 -8.15
N SER A 316 1.12 -25.69 -7.79
CA SER A 316 0.97 -26.43 -6.53
C SER A 316 1.48 -25.64 -5.33
N LEU A 317 2.61 -24.95 -5.47
CA LEU A 317 3.19 -24.05 -4.46
C LEU A 317 2.91 -22.59 -4.79
N ARG A 318 2.18 -21.89 -3.92
CA ARG A 318 1.83 -20.47 -4.11
C ARG A 318 3.04 -19.54 -4.08
N PRO A 319 2.93 -18.30 -4.61
CA PRO A 319 4.01 -17.33 -4.60
C PRO A 319 4.50 -17.08 -3.17
N PHE A 320 5.80 -16.82 -3.03
CA PHE A 320 6.47 -16.74 -1.73
C PHE A 320 5.73 -15.89 -0.68
N LEU A 321 5.16 -14.75 -1.08
CA LEU A 321 4.36 -13.90 -0.20
C LEU A 321 2.95 -13.71 -0.76
N THR A 322 1.95 -14.15 0.00
CA THR A 322 0.54 -13.89 -0.31
C THR A 322 -0.19 -13.25 0.89
N PRO A 323 -1.30 -12.52 0.67
CA PRO A 323 -2.01 -11.85 1.75
C PRO A 323 -2.86 -12.78 2.63
N SER A 324 -3.09 -14.04 2.21
CA SER A 324 -4.00 -14.96 2.90
C SER A 324 -3.42 -16.37 3.00
N PRO A 325 -3.56 -17.05 4.16
CA PRO A 325 -3.00 -18.38 4.30
C PRO A 325 -3.78 -19.42 3.50
N GLY A 326 -5.05 -19.17 3.14
CA GLY A 326 -5.96 -20.17 2.56
C GLY A 326 -6.41 -21.25 3.55
N VAL A 327 -5.54 -21.62 4.50
CA VAL A 327 -5.76 -22.60 5.58
C VAL A 327 -5.88 -21.89 6.93
N ALA A 328 -6.72 -22.41 7.82
CA ALA A 328 -6.86 -21.87 9.17
C ALA A 328 -5.59 -22.11 10.01
N LEU A 329 -5.01 -21.04 10.55
CA LEU A 329 -3.96 -21.17 11.55
C LEU A 329 -4.54 -21.54 12.91
N LEU A 330 -3.95 -22.55 13.54
CA LEU A 330 -4.32 -22.94 14.90
C LEU A 330 -4.10 -21.79 15.89
N LYS A 331 -4.99 -21.69 16.88
CA LYS A 331 -4.92 -20.62 17.89
C LYS A 331 -3.56 -20.61 18.60
N GLY A 332 -2.90 -19.45 18.57
CA GLY A 332 -1.58 -19.24 19.17
C GLY A 332 -0.42 -19.90 18.40
N LYS A 333 -0.64 -20.38 17.17
CA LYS A 333 0.41 -20.73 16.21
C LYS A 333 0.47 -19.65 15.15
N ASN A 334 1.67 -19.38 14.67
CA ASN A 334 1.93 -18.49 13.55
C ASN A 334 2.24 -19.25 12.27
N TYR A 335 2.11 -20.59 12.25
CA TYR A 335 2.37 -21.40 11.06
C TYR A 335 1.51 -22.66 11.02
N VAL A 336 1.41 -23.26 9.83
CA VAL A 336 0.80 -24.56 9.55
C VAL A 336 1.68 -25.31 8.55
N LEU A 337 1.69 -26.64 8.65
CA LEU A 337 2.21 -27.53 7.62
C LEU A 337 1.02 -28.10 6.86
N PHE A 338 1.02 -27.95 5.55
CA PHE A 338 -0.05 -28.39 4.67
C PHE A 338 0.50 -29.44 3.68
N PRO A 339 0.06 -30.71 3.78
CA PRO A 339 0.60 -31.77 2.94
C PRO A 339 0.01 -31.72 1.52
N HIS A 340 0.90 -31.83 0.54
CA HIS A 340 0.60 -32.06 -0.87
C HIS A 340 1.02 -33.47 -1.27
N GLN A 341 0.66 -33.90 -2.48
CA GLN A 341 1.08 -35.21 -3.00
C GLN A 341 2.61 -35.38 -2.98
N ASP A 342 3.36 -34.38 -3.48
CA ASP A 342 4.80 -34.50 -3.72
C ASP A 342 5.66 -33.75 -2.69
N PHE A 343 5.05 -32.93 -1.82
CA PHE A 343 5.77 -32.07 -0.86
C PHE A 343 4.92 -31.67 0.32
N THR A 344 5.51 -30.98 1.28
CA THR A 344 4.76 -30.31 2.36
C THR A 344 4.96 -28.81 2.28
N GLU A 345 3.88 -28.03 2.25
CA GLU A 345 3.91 -26.58 2.30
C GLU A 345 4.00 -26.11 3.76
N LEU A 346 5.03 -25.35 4.08
CA LEU A 346 5.12 -24.57 5.31
C LEU A 346 4.55 -23.17 5.03
N ILE A 347 3.42 -22.88 5.67
CA ILE A 347 2.77 -21.57 5.60
C ILE A 347 2.94 -20.88 6.94
N PHE A 348 3.59 -19.72 7.00
CA PHE A 348 3.70 -18.97 8.26
C PHE A 348 3.40 -17.49 8.12
N ARG A 349 2.68 -16.98 9.12
CA ARG A 349 2.26 -15.60 9.27
C ARG A 349 3.46 -14.75 9.65
N VAL A 350 3.74 -13.76 8.82
CA VAL A 350 4.73 -12.73 9.05
C VAL A 350 4.04 -11.38 9.22
N ASN A 351 4.58 -10.55 10.11
CA ASN A 351 4.20 -9.16 10.22
C ASN A 351 5.35 -8.32 9.68
N LEU A 352 5.19 -7.79 8.48
CA LEU A 352 6.23 -7.02 7.82
C LEU A 352 6.42 -5.63 8.43
N LYS A 353 5.58 -5.21 9.40
CA LYS A 353 5.64 -3.89 10.04
C LYS A 353 7.04 -3.58 10.55
N GLU A 354 7.72 -4.53 11.20
CA GLU A 354 9.08 -4.29 11.71
C GLU A 354 10.13 -4.14 10.60
N GLU A 355 9.97 -4.84 9.47
CA GLU A 355 10.84 -4.66 8.30
C GLU A 355 10.62 -3.28 7.65
N PHE A 356 9.37 -2.78 7.66
CA PHE A 356 9.08 -1.40 7.27
C PHE A 356 9.52 -0.36 8.32
N ARG A 357 9.51 -0.69 9.62
CA ARG A 357 10.02 0.21 10.70
C ARG A 357 11.53 0.30 10.75
N ARG A 358 12.28 -0.67 10.25
CA ARG A 358 13.74 -0.50 10.05
C ARG A 358 14.05 0.68 9.11
N ALA A 359 13.10 1.14 8.29
CA ALA A 359 13.20 2.40 7.55
C ALA A 359 12.93 3.66 8.41
N GLU A 360 12.27 3.54 9.57
CA GLU A 360 11.95 4.63 10.50
C GLU A 360 13.09 4.98 11.48
N ASN A 361 14.04 4.07 11.70
CA ASN A 361 15.21 4.27 12.57
C ASN A 361 16.39 4.95 11.87
N TYR A 362 16.23 5.41 10.64
CA TYR A 362 17.30 6.13 9.97
C TYR A 362 17.54 7.50 10.63
N PRO A 363 18.81 7.90 10.80
CA PRO A 363 19.17 9.14 11.47
C PRO A 363 18.39 10.29 10.83
N SER A 364 17.67 11.04 11.68
CA SER A 364 17.18 12.34 11.31
C SER A 364 18.34 13.11 10.70
N ILE A 365 18.21 13.51 9.44
CA ILE A 365 19.13 14.48 8.85
C ILE A 365 19.11 15.67 9.81
N ASP A 366 20.25 15.98 10.42
CA ASP A 366 20.41 17.23 11.14
C ASP A 366 20.10 18.31 10.13
N VAL A 367 18.94 18.96 10.25
CA VAL A 367 18.61 20.14 9.46
C VAL A 367 19.57 21.23 9.92
N THR A 368 20.76 21.24 9.34
CA THR A 368 21.72 22.32 9.46
C THR A 368 21.31 23.39 8.46
N ASP A 369 20.18 24.04 8.71
CA ASP A 369 19.92 25.32 8.09
C ASP A 369 19.75 26.40 9.15
N LYS A 370 20.68 27.35 9.12
CA LYS A 370 20.71 28.54 9.98
C LYS A 370 20.04 29.73 9.29
N GLN A 371 19.41 29.54 8.13
CA GLN A 371 18.80 30.64 7.37
C GLN A 371 17.27 30.71 7.53
N GLU A 372 16.87 31.71 8.32
CA GLU A 372 15.68 32.57 8.25
C GLU A 372 14.27 31.95 8.07
N GLY A 373 13.43 32.13 9.11
CA GLY A 373 11.98 31.91 9.00
C GLY A 373 11.16 31.95 10.30
N ARG A 374 11.72 32.39 11.43
CA ARG A 374 10.96 32.62 12.68
C ARG A 374 11.01 34.10 13.04
N TYR A 375 9.88 34.77 13.03
CA TYR A 375 9.79 36.17 13.48
C TYR A 375 8.93 36.24 14.74
N THR A 376 9.55 36.57 15.86
CA THR A 376 8.90 37.27 16.97
C THR A 376 9.19 38.77 16.81
N GLU A 377 8.40 39.65 17.44
CA GLU A 377 8.62 41.12 17.39
C GLU A 377 10.06 41.54 17.78
N ASP A 378 10.79 40.69 18.51
CA ASP A 378 12.16 40.94 19.00
C ASP A 378 13.27 40.13 18.28
N GLY A 379 12.97 39.42 17.19
CA GLY A 379 13.99 38.72 16.39
C GLY A 379 14.71 37.54 17.08
N LYS A 380 14.14 36.94 18.14
CA LYS A 380 14.71 35.75 18.80
C LYS A 380 14.01 34.45 18.37
N LEU A 381 14.80 33.46 17.94
CA LEU A 381 14.37 32.07 17.69
C LEU A 381 14.09 31.34 19.02
N LYS A 382 12.87 30.81 19.20
CA LYS A 382 12.58 29.75 20.18
C LYS A 382 11.74 28.63 19.58
N GLY A 383 11.99 27.39 20.02
CA GLY A 383 11.20 26.20 19.69
C GLY A 383 12.04 25.02 19.22
N LYS A 384 12.10 23.95 20.01
CA LYS A 384 12.50 22.62 19.53
C LYS A 384 11.27 22.04 18.81
N MET A 385 11.37 21.74 17.52
CA MET A 385 10.32 21.01 16.84
C MET A 385 10.23 19.59 17.41
N ARG A 386 9.02 19.14 17.72
CA ARG A 386 8.80 17.74 18.05
C ARG A 386 9.03 16.92 16.78
N LYS A 387 9.89 15.90 16.84
CA LYS A 387 10.10 14.98 15.72
C LYS A 387 8.75 14.41 15.28
N ALA A 388 8.47 14.43 13.98
CA ALA A 388 7.33 13.75 13.40
C ALA A 388 7.36 12.28 13.80
N ARG A 389 6.21 11.73 14.19
CA ARG A 389 6.08 10.27 14.32
C ARG A 389 5.81 9.71 12.92
N PRO A 390 6.38 8.56 12.56
CA PRO A 390 6.02 7.88 11.33
C PRO A 390 4.52 7.55 11.29
N PHE A 391 4.00 7.50 10.07
CA PHE A 391 2.64 7.09 9.73
C PHE A 391 2.26 5.75 10.38
N HIS A 392 0.99 5.61 10.80
CA HIS A 392 0.48 4.38 11.41
C HIS A 392 -0.51 3.69 10.47
N LEU A 393 -0.08 2.63 9.78
CA LEU A 393 -1.03 1.64 9.26
C LEU A 393 -1.59 0.81 10.41
N SER A 394 -2.75 0.19 10.19
CA SER A 394 -3.26 -0.81 11.12
C SER A 394 -2.37 -2.05 11.11
N ASP A 395 -2.26 -2.74 12.25
CA ASP A 395 -1.41 -3.94 12.36
C ASP A 395 -1.81 -5.07 11.39
N LYS A 396 -3.04 -5.04 10.86
CA LYS A 396 -3.54 -6.05 9.93
C LYS A 396 -3.00 -5.88 8.51
N GLU A 397 -2.66 -4.66 8.11
CA GLU A 397 -2.24 -4.32 6.74
C GLU A 397 -0.80 -4.77 6.44
N TYR A 398 -0.04 -5.16 7.46
CA TYR A 398 1.32 -5.68 7.32
C TYR A 398 1.39 -7.22 7.39
N ILE A 399 0.25 -7.89 7.49
CA ILE A 399 0.22 -9.34 7.65
C ILE A 399 0.29 -9.98 6.27
N TYR A 400 1.36 -10.74 6.05
CA TYR A 400 1.51 -11.62 4.91
C TYR A 400 1.75 -13.05 5.39
N TYR A 401 1.62 -13.99 4.47
CA TYR A 401 1.89 -15.39 4.70
C TYR A 401 2.99 -15.82 3.75
N VAL A 402 4.04 -16.38 4.35
CA VAL A 402 5.16 -16.93 3.63
C VAL A 402 4.83 -18.37 3.26
N HIS A 403 5.02 -18.71 1.99
CA HIS A 403 4.80 -20.04 1.42
C HIS A 403 6.13 -20.68 1.04
N VAL A 404 6.45 -21.82 1.65
CA VAL A 404 7.68 -22.58 1.40
C VAL A 404 7.34 -24.04 1.17
N GLY A 405 7.73 -24.60 0.02
CA GLY A 405 7.64 -26.04 -0.20
C GLY A 405 8.81 -26.75 0.47
N LEU A 406 8.57 -27.93 1.03
CA LEU A 406 9.56 -28.80 1.68
C LEU A 406 9.52 -30.20 1.05
N TRP A 407 10.68 -30.69 0.59
CA TRP A 407 10.86 -32.04 0.03
C TRP A 407 12.00 -32.75 0.74
N ASP A 408 11.87 -34.06 0.98
CA ASP A 408 13.03 -34.88 1.32
C ASP A 408 13.94 -35.01 0.10
N LYS A 409 15.26 -34.95 0.32
CA LYS A 409 16.23 -35.23 -0.74
C LYS A 409 16.28 -36.74 -0.99
N GLU A 410 16.36 -37.16 -2.25
CA GLU A 410 16.38 -38.58 -2.63
C GLU A 410 17.52 -39.38 -1.95
N ASP A 411 18.64 -38.72 -1.66
CA ASP A 411 19.81 -39.32 -0.98
C ASP A 411 19.70 -39.35 0.55
N GLY A 412 18.61 -38.85 1.12
CA GLY A 412 18.37 -38.80 2.57
C GLY A 412 19.24 -37.80 3.35
N SER A 413 19.99 -36.92 2.67
CA SER A 413 20.91 -35.98 3.33
C SER A 413 20.21 -34.79 4.02
N GLY A 414 18.92 -34.60 3.78
CA GLY A 414 18.13 -33.57 4.43
C GLY A 414 16.85 -33.21 3.67
N VAL A 415 16.34 -32.02 3.95
CA VAL A 415 15.15 -31.45 3.30
C VAL A 415 15.56 -30.27 2.42
N VAL A 416 15.00 -30.16 1.23
CA VAL A 416 15.09 -28.97 0.38
C VAL A 416 13.90 -28.07 0.67
N ALA A 417 14.16 -26.79 0.96
CA ALA A 417 13.14 -25.76 1.04
C ALA A 417 13.13 -24.93 -0.25
N MET A 418 11.96 -24.64 -0.82
CA MET A 418 11.82 -23.80 -2.02
C MET A 418 10.80 -22.70 -1.80
N VAL A 419 11.08 -21.52 -2.35
CA VAL A 419 10.15 -20.40 -2.45
C VAL A 419 9.86 -20.10 -3.91
N ASN A 420 8.58 -20.00 -4.27
CA ASN A 420 8.18 -19.72 -5.65
C ASN A 420 8.27 -18.22 -5.97
N TRP A 421 8.99 -17.88 -7.05
CA TRP A 421 9.10 -16.53 -7.64
C TRP A 421 8.49 -16.45 -9.05
N GLY A 422 7.98 -17.56 -9.56
CA GLY A 422 7.14 -17.66 -10.75
C GLY A 422 7.78 -17.06 -12.01
N GLY A 423 6.93 -16.41 -12.81
CA GLY A 423 7.27 -16.04 -14.18
C GLY A 423 8.40 -15.02 -14.29
N PHE A 424 8.66 -14.25 -13.22
CA PHE A 424 9.82 -13.35 -13.17
C PHE A 424 11.12 -14.15 -13.26
N LEU A 425 11.30 -15.16 -12.39
CA LEU A 425 12.54 -15.90 -12.33
C LEU A 425 12.70 -16.78 -13.57
N HIS A 426 11.63 -17.41 -14.04
CA HIS A 426 11.64 -18.16 -15.29
C HIS A 426 12.10 -17.31 -16.48
N ARG A 427 11.55 -16.09 -16.60
CA ARG A 427 11.95 -15.17 -17.68
C ARG A 427 13.38 -14.68 -17.51
N TYR A 428 13.83 -14.46 -16.28
CA TYR A 428 15.21 -14.11 -15.99
C TYR A 428 16.19 -15.21 -16.43
N MET A 429 15.84 -16.48 -16.21
CA MET A 429 16.65 -17.63 -16.61
C MET A 429 16.68 -17.83 -18.13
N GLN A 430 15.66 -17.36 -18.85
CA GLN A 430 15.62 -17.35 -20.32
C GLN A 430 16.45 -16.23 -20.96
N LEU A 431 16.90 -15.23 -20.20
CA LEU A 431 17.76 -14.17 -20.74
C LEU A 431 19.10 -14.75 -21.20
N THR A 432 19.60 -14.21 -22.31
CA THR A 432 20.99 -14.43 -22.74
C THR A 432 21.98 -13.90 -21.71
N ASP A 433 23.23 -14.35 -21.75
CA ASP A 433 24.28 -13.90 -20.82
C ASP A 433 24.51 -12.38 -20.89
N GLU A 434 24.43 -11.81 -22.10
CA GLU A 434 24.55 -10.36 -22.32
C GLU A 434 23.37 -9.60 -21.68
N GLU A 435 22.14 -10.04 -21.92
CA GLU A 435 20.94 -9.43 -21.34
C GLU A 435 20.92 -9.56 -19.81
N ARG A 436 21.32 -10.72 -19.29
CA ARG A 436 21.40 -10.98 -17.85
C ARG A 436 22.45 -10.10 -17.19
N THR A 437 23.62 -9.97 -17.80
CA THR A 437 24.69 -9.09 -17.31
C THR A 437 24.23 -7.64 -17.31
N ALA A 438 23.60 -7.17 -18.39
CA ALA A 438 23.06 -5.82 -18.48
C ALA A 438 21.97 -5.58 -17.43
N PHE A 439 21.09 -6.56 -17.20
CA PHE A 439 20.06 -6.49 -16.16
C PHE A 439 20.66 -6.41 -14.75
N LEU A 440 21.64 -7.26 -14.43
CA LEU A 440 22.32 -7.25 -13.14
C LEU A 440 23.08 -5.94 -12.88
N GLN A 441 23.80 -5.42 -13.88
CA GLN A 441 24.43 -4.09 -13.80
C GLN A 441 23.40 -2.99 -13.58
N ASN A 442 22.23 -3.10 -14.21
CA ASN A 442 21.14 -2.14 -14.01
C ASN A 442 20.57 -2.20 -12.59
N LEU A 443 20.47 -3.38 -11.99
CA LEU A 443 20.05 -3.54 -10.60
C LEU A 443 21.03 -2.87 -9.65
N GLN A 444 22.34 -3.11 -9.79
CA GLN A 444 23.37 -2.48 -8.98
C GLN A 444 23.39 -0.96 -9.15
N ALA A 445 23.33 -0.47 -10.39
CA ALA A 445 23.29 0.97 -10.66
C ALA A 445 22.06 1.67 -10.05
N LYS A 446 20.98 0.93 -9.80
CA LYS A 446 19.76 1.41 -9.15
C LYS A 446 19.69 1.09 -7.65
N GLY A 447 20.73 0.49 -7.07
CA GLY A 447 20.80 0.16 -5.64
C GLY A 447 19.90 -1.02 -5.21
N TYR A 448 19.54 -1.92 -6.11
CA TYR A 448 18.79 -3.14 -5.79
C TYR A 448 19.74 -4.27 -5.33
N ASP A 449 20.55 -4.01 -4.31
CA ASP A 449 21.66 -4.88 -3.89
C ASP A 449 21.19 -6.26 -3.44
N GLU A 450 20.07 -6.35 -2.71
CA GLU A 450 19.53 -7.65 -2.25
C GLU A 450 18.97 -8.50 -3.38
N THR A 451 18.27 -7.88 -4.35
CA THR A 451 17.79 -8.60 -5.53
C THR A 451 18.97 -9.07 -6.38
N TYR A 452 20.00 -8.23 -6.54
CA TYR A 452 21.24 -8.62 -7.22
C TYR A 452 21.88 -9.82 -6.52
N ARG A 453 22.05 -9.75 -5.19
CA ARG A 453 22.62 -10.82 -4.37
C ARG A 453 21.84 -12.12 -4.52
N LEU A 454 20.52 -12.07 -4.39
CA LEU A 454 19.65 -13.24 -4.56
C LEU A 454 19.81 -13.89 -5.94
N LEU A 455 19.86 -13.09 -7.02
CA LEU A 455 19.98 -13.62 -8.38
C LEU A 455 21.38 -14.14 -8.73
N THR A 456 22.41 -13.75 -7.97
CA THR A 456 23.81 -14.13 -8.24
C THR A 456 24.33 -15.22 -7.30
N GLU A 457 23.86 -15.25 -6.06
CA GLU A 457 24.30 -16.17 -5.01
C GLU A 457 23.24 -17.20 -4.63
N GLY A 458 21.97 -16.99 -5.01
CA GLY A 458 20.88 -17.89 -4.65
C GLY A 458 20.88 -19.16 -5.49
N ASP A 459 20.58 -20.30 -4.84
CA ASP A 459 20.37 -21.57 -5.54
C ASP A 459 19.03 -21.55 -6.26
N VAL A 460 19.06 -21.36 -7.59
CA VAL A 460 17.86 -21.26 -8.42
C VAL A 460 17.42 -22.63 -8.92
N LEU A 461 16.11 -22.89 -8.82
CA LEU A 461 15.43 -23.96 -9.53
C LEU A 461 14.50 -23.33 -10.56
N ASP A 462 14.68 -23.67 -11.84
CA ASP A 462 13.85 -23.21 -12.95
C ASP A 462 13.31 -24.41 -13.71
N VAL A 463 12.00 -24.66 -13.57
CA VAL A 463 11.29 -25.72 -14.31
C VAL A 463 10.37 -25.09 -15.36
N ASN A 464 9.56 -24.13 -14.95
CA ASN A 464 8.63 -23.38 -15.81
C ASN A 464 8.23 -22.07 -15.12
N ALA A 465 7.44 -21.23 -15.80
CA ALA A 465 6.95 -19.95 -15.29
C ALA A 465 6.21 -20.03 -13.95
N MET A 466 5.80 -21.20 -13.49
CA MET A 466 4.97 -21.40 -12.30
C MET A 466 5.69 -22.20 -11.21
N GLN A 467 6.81 -22.82 -11.55
CA GLN A 467 7.67 -23.62 -10.68
C GLN A 467 9.12 -23.17 -10.84
N SER A 468 9.33 -21.86 -10.66
CA SER A 468 10.65 -21.24 -10.66
C SER A 468 10.86 -20.51 -9.36
N GLY A 469 11.93 -20.83 -8.66
CA GLY A 469 12.15 -20.33 -7.33
C GLY A 469 13.60 -20.39 -6.86
N PHE A 470 13.78 -19.98 -5.61
CA PHE A 470 15.02 -20.19 -4.88
C PHE A 470 14.88 -21.38 -3.95
N THR A 471 15.96 -22.12 -3.82
CA THR A 471 16.04 -23.32 -2.98
C THR A 471 17.08 -23.14 -1.89
N CYS A 472 16.96 -23.93 -0.82
CA CYS A 472 17.93 -23.98 0.26
C CYS A 472 17.92 -25.39 0.86
N LEU A 473 19.10 -25.98 1.03
CA LEU A 473 19.25 -27.27 1.70
C LEU A 473 19.25 -27.11 3.22
N LEU A 474 18.41 -27.87 3.89
CA LEU A 474 18.37 -28.05 5.34
C LEU A 474 18.97 -29.42 5.67
N PRO A 475 20.29 -29.49 5.98
CA PRO A 475 20.96 -30.77 6.20
C PRO A 475 20.55 -31.40 7.52
N ASN A 476 20.60 -32.74 7.58
CA ASN A 476 20.41 -33.54 8.80
C ASN A 476 19.02 -33.38 9.47
N ILE A 477 17.99 -33.05 8.69
CA ILE A 477 16.59 -33.09 9.13
C ILE A 477 15.76 -33.80 8.07
N ASP A 478 14.86 -34.67 8.49
CA ASP A 478 13.91 -35.34 7.60
C ASP A 478 12.50 -34.75 7.77
N LEU A 479 11.70 -34.78 6.70
CA LEU A 479 10.37 -34.20 6.67
C LEU A 479 9.42 -34.90 7.65
N SER A 480 9.57 -36.22 7.81
CA SER A 480 8.75 -37.02 8.73
C SER A 480 8.91 -36.56 10.19
N THR A 481 10.11 -36.15 10.58
CA THR A 481 10.46 -35.62 11.90
C THR A 481 9.84 -34.24 12.08
N ILE A 482 9.84 -33.39 11.05
CA ILE A 482 9.18 -32.08 11.06
C ILE A 482 7.67 -32.25 11.27
N MET A 483 7.04 -33.12 10.48
CA MET A 483 5.61 -33.43 10.57
C MET A 483 5.24 -34.02 11.94
N ALA A 484 5.97 -35.01 12.43
CA ALA A 484 5.71 -35.64 13.73
C ALA A 484 5.89 -34.67 14.91
N ARG A 485 6.78 -33.68 14.81
CA ARG A 485 6.91 -32.61 15.81
C ARG A 485 5.72 -31.66 15.76
N TYR A 486 5.27 -31.29 14.56
CA TYR A 486 4.10 -30.44 14.39
C TYR A 486 2.83 -31.11 14.95
N ASP A 487 2.54 -32.35 14.56
CA ASP A 487 1.35 -33.08 15.00
C ASP A 487 1.28 -33.26 16.52
N ARG A 488 2.42 -33.60 17.15
CA ARG A 488 2.52 -33.65 18.61
C ARG A 488 2.18 -32.31 19.24
N ALA A 489 2.67 -31.21 18.68
CA ALA A 489 2.41 -29.88 19.18
C ALA A 489 0.93 -29.45 19.00
N VAL A 490 0.24 -29.93 17.96
CA VAL A 490 -1.21 -29.74 17.77
C VAL A 490 -1.98 -30.52 18.85
N LYS A 491 -1.73 -31.82 18.96
CA LYS A 491 -2.43 -32.71 19.92
C LYS A 491 -2.26 -32.25 21.37
N LEU A 492 -1.07 -31.79 21.77
CA LEU A 492 -0.81 -31.28 23.12
C LEU A 492 -1.64 -30.02 23.48
N ARG A 493 -2.07 -29.22 22.49
CA ARG A 493 -2.89 -28.03 22.74
C ARG A 493 -4.38 -28.31 22.80
N GLU A 494 -4.87 -29.29 22.05
CA GLU A 494 -6.28 -29.74 22.12
C GLU A 494 -6.62 -30.40 23.47
N ILE A 495 -5.61 -30.85 24.22
CA ILE A 495 -5.76 -31.47 25.55
C ILE A 495 -5.97 -30.41 26.67
N THR A 496 -5.97 -29.10 26.36
CA THR A 496 -6.30 -28.05 27.35
C THR A 496 -7.67 -27.42 27.01
N PRO A 497 -8.76 -27.78 27.72
CA PRO A 497 -10.09 -27.36 27.32
C PRO A 497 -10.37 -25.91 27.72
N PRO A 498 -11.18 -25.20 26.92
CA PRO A 498 -12.36 -24.59 27.50
C PRO A 498 -13.61 -25.03 26.71
N TYR A 499 -14.45 -25.78 27.43
CA TYR A 499 -15.89 -26.01 27.19
C TYR A 499 -16.35 -26.87 25.99
N ARG A 500 -17.14 -27.89 26.37
CA ARG A 500 -18.03 -28.72 25.56
C ARG A 500 -19.01 -27.86 24.75
N CYS A 501 -19.30 -28.24 23.51
CA CYS A 501 -20.67 -28.62 23.13
C CYS A 501 -20.76 -29.31 21.76
N CYS A 502 -21.48 -30.44 21.78
CA CYS A 502 -22.27 -31.03 20.71
C CYS A 502 -21.55 -31.65 19.50
N ALA A 503 -21.02 -32.85 19.76
CA ALA A 503 -21.22 -33.98 18.87
C ALA A 503 -22.73 -34.29 18.76
N HIS A 504 -23.29 -34.18 17.56
CA HIS A 504 -24.39 -35.00 17.06
C HIS A 504 -24.68 -34.58 15.62
N LEU A 505 -24.31 -35.42 14.66
CA LEU A 505 -25.03 -35.71 13.41
C LEU A 505 -24.12 -36.56 12.50
N CYS A 506 -23.88 -37.82 12.90
CA CYS A 506 -23.36 -38.90 12.06
C CYS A 506 -23.71 -40.25 12.70
N GLN A 507 -25.00 -40.60 12.66
CA GLN A 507 -25.54 -41.95 12.78
C GLN A 507 -26.77 -41.93 11.85
N TYR A 508 -26.84 -42.66 10.75
CA TYR A 508 -26.80 -44.12 10.65
C TYR A 508 -26.33 -44.61 9.26
N PRO A 509 -25.82 -45.86 9.19
CA PRO A 509 -25.63 -46.63 7.96
C PRO A 509 -26.82 -47.56 7.67
N SER A 510 -27.24 -47.63 6.40
CA SER A 510 -27.68 -48.82 5.64
C SER A 510 -28.32 -48.38 4.33
#